data_AF-A0A7C7C0I5-F1
#
_entry.id   AF-A0A7C7C0I5-F1
#
_cell.length_a   1.000
_cell.length_b   1.000
_cell.length_c   1.000
_cell.angle_alpha   90.00
_cell.angle_beta   90.00
_cell.angle_gamma   90.00
#
_symmetry.space_group_name_H-M   'P 1'
#
loop_
_entity.id
_entity.type
_entity.pdbx_description
1 polymer ?
#
loop_
_entity_poly.entity_id
_entity_poly.type
_entity_poly.pdbx_seq_one_letter_code
_entity_poly.pdbx_strand_id
1 'polypeptide(L)'
;MDADKDQWRTYIENNLLQLWSKTRLALGFNMLNAHSPKRQKTLYYADPEHFLAFCTKNMNGRVQLVNRLAPEEFVIFILRKESLNNSNG
;
A
#
# COMPACT_ATOMS: atom_id res chain seq x y z
N MET A 1 -25.65 2.14 2.28
CA MET A 1 -24.75 1.87 3.41
C MET A 1 -23.38 2.36 3.00
N ASP A 2 -23.07 3.63 3.26
CA ASP A 2 -21.74 4.17 3.05
C ASP A 2 -20.96 3.90 4.33
N ALA A 3 -20.17 2.84 4.34
CA ALA A 3 -19.23 2.62 5.44
C ALA A 3 -18.23 3.79 5.47
N ASP A 4 -17.98 4.31 6.67
CA ASP A 4 -17.13 5.48 6.89
C ASP A 4 -15.75 5.26 6.25
N LYS A 5 -15.25 6.27 5.52
CA LYS A 5 -13.94 6.23 4.87
C LYS A 5 -12.83 5.93 5.87
N ASP A 6 -12.99 6.38 7.11
CA ASP A 6 -12.03 6.12 8.19
C ASP A 6 -12.06 4.66 8.63
N GLN A 7 -13.24 4.03 8.71
CA GLN A 7 -13.36 2.60 8.99
C GLN A 7 -12.71 1.75 7.89
N TRP A 8 -12.93 2.09 6.62
CA TRP A 8 -12.26 1.43 5.50
C TRP A 8 -10.75 1.60 5.56
N ARG A 9 -10.27 2.82 5.84
CA ARG A 9 -8.83 3.09 5.97
C ARG A 9 -8.21 2.21 7.06
N THR A 10 -8.78 2.23 8.27
CA THR A 10 -8.29 1.43 9.40
C THR A 10 -8.34 -0.07 9.10
N TYR A 11 -9.40 -0.55 8.45
CA TYR A 11 -9.50 -1.94 8.01
C TYR A 11 -8.34 -2.30 7.07
N ILE A 12 -8.08 -1.50 6.04
CA ILE A 12 -7.01 -1.77 5.06
C ILE A 12 -5.63 -1.71 5.73
N GLU A 13 -5.37 -0.70 6.56
CA GLU A 13 -4.11 -0.57 7.31
C GLU A 13 -3.82 -1.81 8.17
N ASN A 14 -4.83 -2.30 8.91
CA ASN A 14 -4.70 -3.51 9.72
C ASN A 14 -4.45 -4.76 8.87
N ASN A 15 -5.13 -4.90 7.73
CA ASN A 15 -4.90 -6.00 6.79
C ASN A 15 -3.48 -5.96 6.23
N LEU A 16 -2.97 -4.78 5.85
CA LEU A 16 -1.62 -4.63 5.34
C LEU A 16 -0.57 -5.01 6.39
N LEU A 17 -0.75 -4.62 7.66
CA LEU A 17 0.13 -5.04 8.75
C LEU A 17 0.10 -6.56 8.95
N GLN A 18 -1.10 -7.15 8.90
CA GLN A 18 -1.27 -8.60 9.04
C GLN A 18 -0.57 -9.35 7.89
N LEU A 19 -0.79 -8.92 6.64
CA LEU A 19 -0.12 -9.48 5.47
C LEU A 19 1.40 -9.34 5.57
N TRP A 20 1.87 -8.16 5.97
CA TRP A 20 3.30 -7.92 6.15
C TRP A 20 3.92 -8.84 7.22
N SER A 21 3.23 -9.08 8.34
CA SER A 21 3.70 -10.00 9.39
C SER A 21 3.93 -11.43 8.89
N LYS A 22 3.24 -11.82 7.82
CA LYS A 22 3.35 -13.14 7.16
C LYS A 22 4.22 -13.13 5.91
N THR A 23 4.76 -11.96 5.54
CA THR A 23 5.56 -11.76 4.33
C THR A 23 7.05 -11.94 4.61
N ARG A 24 7.65 -12.95 3.96
CA ARG A 24 9.07 -13.28 4.09
C ARG A 24 10.01 -12.36 3.31
N LEU A 25 9.62 -11.92 2.11
CA LEU A 25 10.51 -11.22 1.17
C LEU A 25 10.01 -9.82 0.83
N ALA A 26 8.90 -9.74 0.10
CA ALA A 26 8.35 -8.49 -0.37
C ALA A 26 6.82 -8.54 -0.38
N LEU A 27 6.20 -7.39 -0.15
CA LEU A 27 4.76 -7.17 -0.29
C LEU A 27 4.56 -6.14 -1.40
N GLY A 28 3.79 -6.50 -2.42
CA GLY A 28 3.35 -5.58 -3.46
C GLY A 28 1.83 -5.53 -3.45
N PHE A 29 1.26 -4.33 -3.51
CA PHE A 29 -0.19 -4.13 -3.64
C PHE A 29 -0.49 -2.87 -4.44
N ASN A 30 -1.63 -2.88 -5.13
CA ASN A 30 -2.20 -1.72 -5.80
C ASN A 30 -3.43 -1.22 -5.04
N MET A 31 -3.74 0.06 -5.21
CA MET A 31 -4.97 0.67 -4.71
C MET A 31 -5.52 1.67 -5.73
N LEU A 32 -6.85 1.82 -5.74
CA LEU A 32 -7.52 2.88 -6.49
C LEU A 32 -7.09 4.24 -5.96
N ASN A 33 -6.76 5.16 -6.86
CA ASN A 33 -6.16 6.45 -6.53
C ASN A 33 -7.23 7.51 -6.25
N ALA A 34 -7.16 8.20 -5.11
CA ALA A 34 -8.02 9.32 -4.76
C ALA A 34 -7.99 10.44 -5.81
N HIS A 35 -6.88 10.59 -6.53
CA HIS A 35 -6.69 11.56 -7.61
C HIS A 35 -7.17 11.04 -8.98
N SER A 36 -7.71 9.82 -9.07
CA SER A 36 -8.25 9.29 -10.31
C SER A 36 -9.36 10.18 -10.86
N PRO A 37 -9.36 10.52 -12.17
CA PRO A 37 -10.44 11.27 -12.79
C PRO A 37 -11.74 10.46 -12.87
N LYS A 38 -11.65 9.13 -12.81
CA LYS A 38 -12.79 8.21 -12.89
C LYS A 38 -12.98 7.52 -11.55
N ARG A 39 -14.04 7.90 -10.83
CA ARG A 39 -14.38 7.33 -9.52
C ARG A 39 -15.80 6.78 -9.47
N GLN A 40 -15.94 5.57 -8.93
CA GLN A 40 -17.24 4.96 -8.65
C GLN A 40 -17.61 5.20 -7.18
N LYS A 41 -18.86 5.57 -6.91
CA LYS A 41 -19.31 5.95 -5.55
C LYS A 41 -19.20 4.82 -4.51
N THR A 42 -19.23 3.57 -4.97
CA THR A 42 -19.24 2.38 -4.12
C THR A 42 -17.85 1.82 -3.83
N LEU A 43 -16.79 2.38 -4.42
CA LEU A 43 -15.42 1.89 -4.26
C LEU A 43 -14.61 2.81 -3.36
N TYR A 44 -13.66 2.22 -2.63
CA TYR A 44 -12.72 2.95 -1.80
C TYR A 44 -11.54 3.45 -2.65
N TYR A 45 -11.28 4.75 -2.63
CA TYR A 45 -10.14 5.39 -3.29
C TYR A 45 -9.21 5.97 -2.22
N ALA A 46 -7.93 5.61 -2.31
CA ALA A 46 -6.91 5.90 -1.32
C ALA A 46 -5.98 7.02 -1.77
N ASP A 47 -5.47 7.79 -0.81
CA ASP A 47 -4.39 8.74 -1.02
C ASP A 47 -3.03 7.99 -1.09
N PRO A 48 -2.29 8.06 -2.22
CA PRO A 48 -0.99 7.43 -2.36
C PRO A 48 0.03 7.89 -1.31
N GLU A 49 0.01 9.17 -0.93
CA GLU A 49 0.98 9.74 0.01
C GLU A 49 0.76 9.21 1.42
N HIS A 50 -0.51 9.09 1.83
CA HIS A 50 -0.89 8.49 3.11
C HIS A 50 -0.37 7.05 3.23
N PHE A 51 -0.64 6.20 2.23
CA PHE A 51 -0.24 4.79 2.27
C PHE A 51 1.28 4.61 2.13
N LEU A 52 1.96 5.46 1.37
CA LEU A 52 3.43 5.50 1.32
C LEU A 52 4.02 5.81 2.71
N ALA A 53 3.50 6.83 3.39
CA ALA A 53 3.95 7.21 4.73
C ALA A 53 3.63 6.11 5.76
N PHE A 54 2.43 5.53 5.70
CA PHE A 54 2.01 4.43 6.56
C PHE A 54 2.95 3.22 6.45
N CYS A 55 3.22 2.75 5.22
CA CYS A 55 4.13 1.63 4.99
C CYS A 55 5.55 1.95 5.45
N THR A 56 6.04 3.16 5.15
CA THR A 56 7.40 3.59 5.54
C THR A 56 7.56 3.60 7.05
N LYS A 57 6.55 4.06 7.78
CA LYS A 57 6.54 4.11 9.25
C LYS A 57 6.47 2.74 9.89
N ASN A 58 5.63 1.84 9.37
CA ASN A 58 5.25 0.63 10.10
C ASN A 58 5.94 -0.66 9.64
N MET A 59 6.50 -0.72 8.42
CA MET A 59 6.91 -2.00 7.82
C MET A 59 8.42 -2.27 7.85
N ASN A 60 9.25 -1.36 8.35
CA ASN A 60 10.73 -1.50 8.44
C ASN A 60 11.38 -2.11 7.17
N GLY A 61 10.81 -1.85 6.00
CA GLY A 61 11.28 -2.30 4.70
C GLY A 61 11.72 -1.12 3.85
N ARG A 62 12.33 -1.40 2.69
CA ARG A 62 12.48 -0.42 1.63
C ARG A 62 11.14 -0.28 0.91
N VAL A 63 10.50 0.87 1.06
CA VAL A 63 9.19 1.16 0.47
C VAL A 63 9.38 1.98 -0.79
N GLN A 64 8.65 1.64 -1.85
CA GLN A 64 8.66 2.35 -3.12
C GLN A 64 7.23 2.50 -3.65
N LEU A 65 6.87 3.74 -3.99
CA LEU A 65 5.67 4.04 -4.77
C LEU A 65 6.01 3.94 -6.26
N VAL A 66 5.16 3.26 -7.03
CA VAL A 66 5.34 2.99 -8.45
C VAL A 66 4.10 3.42 -9.22
N ASN A 67 4.29 4.33 -10.18
CA ASN A 67 3.20 4.94 -10.96
C ASN A 67 2.84 4.15 -12.23
N ARG A 68 2.95 2.81 -12.19
CA ARG A 68 2.71 1.95 -13.39
C ARG A 68 1.25 1.91 -13.83
N LEU A 69 0.31 2.18 -12.94
CA LEU A 69 -1.13 2.12 -13.18
C LEU A 69 -1.81 3.50 -13.03
N ALA A 70 -1.01 4.58 -13.09
CA ALA A 70 -1.52 5.94 -12.98
C ALA A 70 -2.31 6.34 -14.25
N PRO A 71 -3.33 7.22 -14.13
CA PRO A 71 -3.79 7.88 -12.91
C PRO A 71 -4.81 7.08 -12.07
N GLU A 72 -5.37 5.98 -12.59
CA GLU A 72 -6.48 5.27 -11.96
C GLU A 72 -6.09 4.60 -10.64
N GLU A 73 -4.88 4.07 -10.58
CA GLU A 73 -4.34 3.31 -9.45
C GLU A 73 -2.89 3.71 -9.15
N PHE A 74 -2.41 3.30 -7.98
CA PHE A 74 -1.01 3.36 -7.62
C PHE A 74 -0.56 2.02 -7.03
N VAL A 75 0.74 1.73 -7.14
CA VAL A 75 1.32 0.49 -6.63
C VAL A 75 2.37 0.82 -5.58
N ILE A 76 2.33 0.15 -4.44
CA ILE A 76 3.37 0.21 -3.42
C ILE A 76 4.06 -1.15 -3.34
N PHE A 77 5.39 -1.12 -3.34
CA PHE A 77 6.25 -2.27 -3.04
C PHE A 77 7.02 -2.03 -1.76
N ILE A 78 7.03 -3.03 -0.88
CA ILE A 78 7.87 -3.07 0.32
C ILE A 78 8.78 -4.29 0.24
N LEU A 79 10.09 -4.08 0.34
CA LEU A 79 11.09 -5.14 0.38
C LEU A 79 11.74 -5.22 1.77
N ARG A 80 11.90 -6.43 2.33
CA ARG A 80 12.60 -6.63 3.62
C ARG A 80 14.04 -6.15 3.51
N LYS A 81 14.52 -5.37 4.48
CA LYS A 81 15.92 -4.91 4.51
C LYS A 81 16.91 -6.08 4.55
N GLU A 82 16.61 -7.13 5.30
CA GLU A 82 17.43 -8.35 5.40
C GLU A 82 17.63 -9.06 4.05
N SER A 83 16.62 -8.99 3.17
CA SER A 83 16.70 -9.62 1.84
C SER A 83 17.64 -8.92 0.87
N LEU A 84 17.96 -7.63 1.12
CA LEU A 84 18.94 -6.89 0.32
C LEU A 84 20.38 -7.31 0.66
N ASN A 85 20.63 -7.81 1.88
CA ASN A 85 21.97 -8.20 2.33
C ASN A 85 22.39 -9.58 1.80
N ASN A 86 21.43 -10.45 1.49
CA ASN A 86 21.69 -11.78 0.91
C ASN A 86 21.92 -11.77 -0.62
N SER A 87 22.00 -10.59 -1.24
CA SER A 87 22.24 -10.46 -2.69
C SER A 87 23.73 -10.31 -3.06
N ASN A 88 24.62 -10.33 -2.06
CA ASN A 88 26.08 -10.23 -2.22
C ASN A 88 26.82 -11.55 -1.87
N GLY A 89 26.15 -12.70 -1.98
CA GLY A 89 26.72 -14.02 -1.73
C GLY A 89 26.80 -14.85 -3.02
#